data_AF-A0A6S6SMX6-F1
#
_entry.id   AF-A0A6S6SMX6-F1
#
_cell.length_a   1.000
_cell.length_b   1.000
_cell.length_c   1.000
_cell.angle_alpha   90.00
_cell.angle_beta   90.00
_cell.angle_gamma   90.00
#
_symmetry.space_group_name_H-M   'P 1'
#
loop_
_entity.id
_entity.type
_entity.pdbx_description
1 polymer ?
#
loop_
_entity_poly.entity_id
_entity_poly.type
_entity_poly.pdbx_seq_one_letter_code
_entity_poly.pdbx_strand_id
1 'polypeptide(L)'
;MLIFNCTKAALGFFTVTRNGKKQTIVEAPPSKDMSEDALHLKYIKGLPAKPQQWLLHAITLKGKHCLIAIEVDTRLCIIAPSVEKADVVSFLGRFMEALVSEVGGRGLGYGIWDDAAADVILERCFDHLDEIQFFKRYDRSVQTQMTEVARLLSYKVDDDPDVLTDEAILQSYMKYTNDTRRKSQAFPDKNSIFPIEEMLIYWQREYQGANPQQLTNTREVLADIRESENLEMLERLKEFFSQEVREELPSLPEDPGIITSEGGPLSSAEMDFLDDVVQQHATEESVANISGLHGFLTAIVSGPNSLPSIYWFPAIWGDDDSQPDWDSDEDELQFMELVFRLMDDISDILTNNPQDYAPLFTDYEDYTSVTDWCYGYMGGVDLDESSWEGLPTDLFDQVTFLDQHSFLINEDINISLRECRELNEKVVGIAQNLYAHWSKQRSTSRRPDYPFGVGALPQKPVIVGAKTGRNEPCPCGSGKKFKKCCLN
;
A
#
# COMPACT_ATOMS: atom_id res chain seq x y z
N MET A 1 21.84 1.07 23.22
CA MET A 1 22.82 0.61 22.20
C MET A 1 22.11 0.57 20.88
N LEU A 2 22.67 1.16 19.83
CA LEU A 2 22.09 1.18 18.49
C LEU A 2 22.58 -0.01 17.66
N ILE A 3 21.66 -0.83 17.14
CA ILE A 3 22.02 -2.01 16.35
C ILE A 3 21.40 -1.92 14.96
N PHE A 4 22.26 -2.00 13.93
CA PHE A 4 21.86 -2.14 12.54
C PHE A 4 21.99 -3.59 12.07
N ASN A 5 20.85 -4.26 11.94
CA ASN A 5 20.68 -5.55 11.32
C ASN A 5 20.75 -5.41 9.80
N CYS A 6 21.92 -5.66 9.23
CA CYS A 6 22.22 -5.46 7.82
C CYS A 6 21.71 -6.62 6.96
N THR A 7 20.80 -6.28 6.03
CA THR A 7 20.44 -7.15 4.91
C THR A 7 21.66 -7.49 4.04
N LYS A 8 21.51 -8.42 3.08
CA LYS A 8 22.58 -8.75 2.13
C LYS A 8 23.06 -7.52 1.33
N ALA A 9 22.14 -6.63 0.96
CA ALA A 9 22.44 -5.39 0.27
C ALA A 9 23.25 -4.43 1.15
N ALA A 10 22.83 -4.19 2.39
CA ALA A 10 23.58 -3.36 3.34
C ALA A 10 24.96 -3.95 3.66
N LEU A 11 25.08 -5.28 3.83
CA LEU A 11 26.39 -5.94 3.93
C LEU A 11 27.26 -5.66 2.70
N GLY A 12 26.69 -5.74 1.50
CA GLY A 12 27.37 -5.40 0.26
C GLY A 12 27.79 -3.93 0.20
N PHE A 13 26.98 -3.02 0.76
CA PHE A 13 27.28 -1.59 0.90
C PHE A 13 28.50 -1.34 1.81
N PHE A 14 28.53 -1.97 2.99
CA PHE A 14 29.63 -1.83 3.94
C PHE A 14 30.80 -2.79 3.72
N THR A 15 30.88 -3.43 2.55
CA THR A 15 32.03 -4.30 2.20
C THR A 15 32.87 -3.64 1.12
N VAL A 16 34.14 -3.42 1.42
CA VAL A 16 35.15 -2.94 0.46
C VAL A 16 36.24 -3.98 0.24
N THR A 17 36.87 -3.98 -0.93
CA THR A 17 38.03 -4.83 -1.20
C THR A 17 39.29 -3.98 -1.12
N ARG A 18 40.16 -4.27 -0.15
CA ARG A 18 41.48 -3.63 -0.01
C ARG A 18 42.55 -4.70 -0.09
N ASN A 19 43.52 -4.52 -0.99
CA ASN A 19 44.61 -5.48 -1.23
C ASN A 19 44.12 -6.93 -1.48
N GLY A 20 43.03 -7.08 -2.26
CA GLY A 20 42.42 -8.38 -2.57
C GLY A 20 41.66 -9.04 -1.42
N LYS A 21 41.55 -8.39 -0.25
CA LYS A 21 40.78 -8.88 0.91
C LYS A 21 39.52 -8.06 1.10
N LYS A 22 38.38 -8.75 1.31
CA LYS A 22 37.13 -8.10 1.72
C LYS A 22 37.25 -7.64 3.17
N GLN A 23 36.92 -6.38 3.42
CA GLN A 23 36.82 -5.77 4.73
C GLN A 23 35.40 -5.25 4.91
N THR A 24 34.81 -5.50 6.07
CA THR A 24 33.48 -5.01 6.41
C THR A 24 33.38 -4.78 7.92
N ILE A 25 32.54 -3.82 8.30
CA ILE A 25 32.16 -3.57 9.70
C ILE A 25 30.99 -4.46 10.16
N VAL A 26 30.38 -5.21 9.25
CA VAL A 26 29.21 -6.05 9.55
C VAL A 26 29.66 -7.40 10.09
N GLU A 27 29.29 -7.69 11.34
CA GLU A 27 29.69 -8.88 12.07
C GLU A 27 28.62 -9.98 12.04
N ALA A 28 28.95 -11.15 12.58
CA ALA A 28 27.98 -12.19 12.84
C ALA A 28 27.07 -11.78 14.01
N PRO A 29 25.77 -12.08 13.95
CA PRO A 29 24.86 -11.73 15.03
C PRO A 29 25.21 -12.49 16.33
N PRO A 30 25.01 -11.88 17.51
CA PRO A 30 25.37 -12.49 18.80
C PRO A 30 24.44 -13.64 19.20
N SER A 31 23.23 -13.69 18.62
CA SER A 31 22.25 -14.76 18.81
C SER A 31 21.51 -15.05 17.49
N LYS A 32 20.68 -16.10 17.49
CA LYS A 32 19.81 -16.43 16.36
C LYS A 32 18.62 -15.46 16.25
N ASP A 33 18.05 -15.06 17.39
CA ASP A 33 16.85 -14.22 17.49
C ASP A 33 17.21 -12.84 18.07
N MET A 34 16.76 -11.75 17.42
CA MET A 34 17.04 -10.38 17.85
C MET A 34 16.59 -10.12 19.31
N SER A 35 15.51 -10.79 19.75
CA SER A 35 14.99 -10.66 21.12
C SER A 35 15.95 -11.20 22.20
N GLU A 36 16.87 -12.09 21.82
CA GLU A 36 17.87 -12.67 22.73
C GLU A 36 19.14 -11.81 22.83
N ASP A 37 19.34 -10.81 21.96
CA ASP A 37 20.59 -10.04 21.89
C ASP A 37 20.97 -9.38 23.21
N ALA A 38 19.97 -8.88 23.95
CA ALA A 38 20.18 -8.24 25.25
C ALA A 38 20.83 -9.18 26.29
N LEU A 39 20.69 -10.51 26.13
CA LEU A 39 21.31 -11.52 27.00
C LEU A 39 22.79 -11.76 26.67
N HIS A 40 23.17 -11.47 25.42
CA HIS A 40 24.50 -11.78 24.89
C HIS A 40 25.38 -10.54 24.73
N LEU A 41 24.77 -9.35 24.73
CA LEU A 41 25.45 -8.07 24.61
C LEU A 41 25.59 -7.37 25.97
N LYS A 42 26.71 -6.69 26.14
CA LYS A 42 26.97 -5.77 27.26
C LYS A 42 27.42 -4.44 26.67
N TYR A 43 27.03 -3.35 27.32
CA TYR A 43 27.66 -2.06 27.05
C TYR A 43 29.18 -2.16 27.32
N ILE A 44 29.97 -1.31 26.67
CA ILE A 44 31.40 -1.10 26.96
C ILE A 44 31.60 -0.80 28.46
N LYS A 45 30.62 -0.15 29.10
CA LYS A 45 30.59 0.13 30.55
C LYS A 45 30.23 -1.08 31.44
N GLY A 46 30.05 -2.28 30.86
CA GLY A 46 29.81 -3.54 31.57
C GLY A 46 28.37 -3.79 32.03
N LEU A 47 27.44 -2.86 31.77
CA LEU A 47 26.01 -2.98 32.07
C LEU A 47 25.29 -3.84 31.01
N PRO A 48 24.15 -4.48 31.35
CA PRO A 48 23.31 -5.17 30.37
C PRO A 48 22.91 -4.25 29.23
N ALA A 49 23.09 -4.69 27.98
CA ALA A 49 22.71 -3.90 26.82
C ALA A 49 21.18 -3.74 26.75
N LYS A 50 20.72 -2.53 26.42
CA LYS A 50 19.34 -2.29 25.96
C LYS A 50 19.43 -1.96 24.47
N PRO A 51 19.33 -2.95 23.58
CA PRO A 51 19.48 -2.72 22.16
C PRO A 51 18.23 -2.05 21.58
N GLN A 52 18.42 -1.04 20.74
CA GLN A 52 17.41 -0.56 19.80
C GLN A 52 17.77 -1.13 18.43
N GLN A 53 16.86 -1.95 17.88
CA GLN A 53 17.15 -2.82 16.76
C GLN A 53 16.56 -2.24 15.47
N TRP A 54 17.38 -2.07 14.45
CA TRP A 54 16.99 -1.50 13.16
C TRP A 54 17.35 -2.46 12.04
N LEU A 55 16.42 -2.80 11.15
CA LEU A 55 16.75 -3.47 9.89
C LEU A 55 17.31 -2.43 8.92
N LEU A 56 18.49 -2.67 8.36
CA LEU A 56 19.17 -1.76 7.45
C LEU A 56 19.27 -2.37 6.05
N HIS A 57 18.81 -1.62 5.05
CA HIS A 57 18.89 -1.95 3.65
C HIS A 57 19.60 -0.85 2.87
N ALA A 58 20.25 -1.22 1.76
CA ALA A 58 20.94 -0.29 0.89
C ALA A 58 20.45 -0.49 -0.54
N ILE A 59 20.02 0.59 -1.18
CA ILE A 59 19.60 0.63 -2.57
C ILE A 59 20.44 1.66 -3.34
N THR A 60 20.40 1.60 -4.66
CA THR A 60 21.08 2.57 -5.51
C THR A 60 20.07 3.20 -6.43
N LEU A 61 19.90 4.51 -6.33
CA LEU A 61 18.93 5.30 -7.09
C LEU A 61 19.69 6.40 -7.82
N LYS A 62 19.52 6.49 -9.15
CA LYS A 62 20.22 7.45 -10.03
C LYS A 62 21.73 7.57 -9.73
N GLY A 63 22.39 6.44 -9.46
CA GLY A 63 23.83 6.38 -9.19
C GLY A 63 24.26 6.77 -7.76
N LYS A 64 23.33 7.17 -6.89
CA LYS A 64 23.58 7.47 -5.47
C LYS A 64 23.10 6.31 -4.59
N HIS A 65 23.84 5.99 -3.54
CA HIS A 65 23.38 4.97 -2.59
C HIS A 65 22.48 5.60 -1.53
N CYS A 66 21.34 4.96 -1.27
CA CYS A 66 20.41 5.35 -0.22
C CYS A 66 20.30 4.20 0.79
N LEU A 67 20.38 4.52 2.07
CA LEU A 67 20.18 3.55 3.14
C LEU A 67 18.84 3.77 3.80
N ILE A 68 18.07 2.69 3.93
CA ILE A 68 16.76 2.69 4.58
C ILE A 68 16.89 1.87 5.85
N ALA A 69 16.58 2.48 6.98
CA ALA A 69 16.61 1.87 8.30
C ALA A 69 15.18 1.82 8.85
N ILE A 70 14.71 0.64 9.24
CA ILE A 70 13.39 0.46 9.85
C ILE A 70 13.55 -0.13 11.25
N GLU A 71 13.04 0.56 12.26
CA GLU A 71 13.08 0.07 13.64
C GLU A 71 12.13 -1.13 13.80
N VAL A 72 12.63 -2.17 14.48
CA VAL A 72 12.01 -3.50 14.45
C VAL A 72 10.66 -3.55 15.13
N ASP A 73 10.43 -2.81 16.21
CA ASP A 73 9.20 -2.89 16.98
C ASP A 73 8.18 -1.86 16.52
N THR A 74 8.58 -0.59 16.47
CA THR A 74 7.75 0.56 16.13
C THR A 74 7.52 0.71 14.63
N ARG A 75 8.32 0.06 13.78
CA ARG A 75 8.28 0.21 12.32
C ARG A 75 8.70 1.59 11.81
N LEU A 76 9.27 2.46 12.65
CA LEU A 76 9.73 3.78 12.24
C LEU A 76 10.79 3.64 11.14
N CYS A 77 10.58 4.35 10.03
CA CYS A 77 11.48 4.37 8.89
C CYS A 77 12.31 5.65 8.89
N ILE A 78 13.62 5.49 8.68
CA ILE A 78 14.58 6.57 8.48
C ILE A 78 15.33 6.31 7.17
N ILE A 79 15.42 7.34 6.33
CA ILE A 79 16.09 7.27 5.03
C ILE A 79 17.31 8.18 5.07
N ALA A 80 18.49 7.62 4.82
CA ALA A 80 19.74 8.34 4.64
C ALA A 80 20.09 8.36 3.14
N PRO A 81 19.84 9.47 2.43
CA PRO A 81 20.10 9.56 1.00
C PRO A 81 21.58 9.82 0.73
N SER A 82 22.02 9.53 -0.49
CA SER A 82 23.29 10.03 -1.03
C SER A 82 24.53 9.71 -0.15
N VAL A 83 24.61 8.47 0.35
CA VAL A 83 25.72 8.02 1.20
C VAL A 83 26.82 7.38 0.37
N GLU A 84 28.07 7.82 0.56
CA GLU A 84 29.21 7.22 -0.13
C GLU A 84 29.48 5.78 0.30
N LYS A 85 29.96 4.95 -0.64
CA LYS A 85 30.16 3.53 -0.41
C LYS A 85 31.06 3.27 0.81
N ALA A 86 30.52 2.54 1.78
CA ALA A 86 31.17 2.20 3.05
C ALA A 86 31.57 3.41 3.94
N ASP A 87 31.00 4.59 3.69
CA ASP A 87 31.12 5.74 4.59
C ASP A 87 30.13 5.62 5.75
N VAL A 88 30.61 5.02 6.83
CA VAL A 88 29.83 4.80 8.06
C VAL A 88 29.55 6.13 8.76
N VAL A 89 30.48 7.08 8.72
CA VAL A 89 30.35 8.35 9.45
C VAL A 89 29.26 9.20 8.80
N SER A 90 29.27 9.32 7.46
CA SER A 90 28.22 10.05 6.75
C SER A 90 26.86 9.38 6.91
N PHE A 91 26.79 8.04 6.87
CA PHE A 91 25.55 7.32 7.14
C PHE A 91 24.99 7.65 8.53
N LEU A 92 25.80 7.53 9.57
CA LEU A 92 25.37 7.73 10.95
C LEU A 92 24.94 9.18 11.20
N GLY A 93 25.68 10.16 10.66
CA GLY A 93 25.29 11.57 10.75
C GLY A 93 23.90 11.82 10.18
N ARG A 94 23.66 11.38 8.94
CA ARG A 94 22.36 11.54 8.26
C ARG A 94 21.23 10.77 8.96
N PHE A 95 21.50 9.55 9.43
CA PHE A 95 20.53 8.76 10.17
C PHE A 95 20.12 9.46 11.47
N MET A 96 21.08 9.96 12.26
CA MET A 96 20.79 10.62 13.53
C MET A 96 20.06 11.95 13.33
N GLU A 97 20.48 12.73 12.33
CA GLU A 97 19.81 13.98 11.96
C GLU A 97 18.35 13.74 11.55
N ALA A 98 18.10 12.78 10.65
CA ALA A 98 16.76 12.41 10.23
C ALA A 98 15.92 11.84 11.41
N LEU A 99 16.51 11.03 12.29
CA LEU A 99 15.83 10.49 13.46
C LEU A 99 15.41 11.60 14.44
N VAL A 100 16.29 12.58 14.69
CA VAL A 100 15.99 13.73 15.54
C VAL A 100 14.96 14.64 14.89
N SER A 101 15.04 14.85 13.58
CA SER A 101 14.04 15.63 12.85
C SER A 101 12.65 14.97 12.91
N GLU A 102 12.57 13.67 12.63
CA GLU A 102 11.31 12.93 12.64
C GLU A 102 10.71 12.83 14.05
N VAL A 103 11.47 12.38 15.04
CA VAL A 103 10.92 12.11 16.38
C VAL A 103 10.98 13.34 17.28
N GLY A 104 12.15 13.98 17.33
CA GLY A 104 12.38 15.23 18.07
C GLY A 104 11.50 16.37 17.57
N GLY A 105 11.57 16.64 16.26
CA GLY A 105 10.84 17.72 15.61
C GLY A 105 9.32 17.55 15.75
N ARG A 106 8.80 16.34 15.58
CA ARG A 106 7.35 16.09 15.77
C ARG A 106 6.91 16.13 17.21
N GLY A 107 7.71 15.63 18.15
CA GLY A 107 7.38 15.73 19.57
C GLY A 107 7.22 17.18 20.03
N LEU A 108 8.09 18.08 19.56
CA LEU A 108 7.96 19.52 19.78
C LEU A 108 6.79 20.13 18.99
N GLY A 109 6.69 19.83 17.70
CA GLY A 109 5.66 20.38 16.80
C GLY A 109 4.23 20.02 17.22
N TYR A 110 4.04 18.83 17.79
CA TYR A 110 2.76 18.35 18.33
C TYR A 110 2.49 18.82 19.77
N GLY A 111 3.40 19.58 20.38
CA GLY A 111 3.25 20.05 21.76
C GLY A 111 3.29 18.91 22.80
N ILE A 112 3.83 17.76 22.42
CA ILE A 112 4.00 16.60 23.31
C ILE A 112 5.11 16.87 24.32
N TRP A 113 6.15 17.60 23.88
CA TRP A 113 7.26 18.07 24.69
C TRP A 113 7.35 19.60 24.63
N ASP A 114 7.72 20.22 25.74
CA ASP A 114 8.28 21.55 25.72
C ASP A 114 9.80 21.49 25.43
N ASP A 115 10.42 22.63 25.17
CA ASP A 115 11.85 22.71 24.81
C ASP A 115 12.74 22.05 25.87
N ALA A 116 12.43 22.26 27.16
CA ALA A 116 13.21 21.69 28.26
C ALA A 116 13.10 20.17 28.33
N ALA A 117 11.92 19.61 28.10
CA ALA A 117 11.72 18.17 28.03
C ALA A 117 12.42 17.57 26.81
N ALA A 118 12.37 18.24 25.65
CA ALA A 118 13.04 17.78 24.44
C ALA A 118 14.56 17.70 24.62
N ASP A 119 15.19 18.70 25.24
CA ASP A 119 16.63 18.68 25.54
C ASP A 119 17.04 17.45 26.37
N VAL A 120 16.29 17.17 27.45
CA VAL A 120 16.55 16.02 28.33
C VAL A 120 16.36 14.69 27.60
N ILE A 121 15.32 14.60 26.77
CA ILE A 121 15.03 13.41 25.98
C ILE A 121 16.13 13.15 24.96
N LEU A 122 16.58 14.18 24.24
CA LEU A 122 17.64 14.09 23.25
C LEU A 122 18.97 13.70 23.88
N GLU A 123 19.35 14.33 25.00
CA GLU A 123 20.57 13.98 25.75
C GLU A 123 20.57 12.48 26.12
N ARG A 124 19.48 12.00 26.74
CA ARG A 124 19.35 10.59 27.14
C ARG A 124 19.27 9.64 25.95
N CYS A 125 18.66 10.06 24.84
CA CYS A 125 18.63 9.28 23.60
C CYS A 125 20.03 9.12 23.03
N PHE A 126 20.81 10.20 22.92
CA PHE A 126 22.19 10.14 22.44
C PHE A 126 23.09 9.29 23.35
N ASP A 127 22.95 9.44 24.67
CA ASP A 127 23.66 8.59 25.64
C ASP A 127 23.28 7.11 25.49
N HIS A 128 22.01 6.81 25.17
CA HIS A 128 21.55 5.44 24.97
C HIS A 128 22.06 4.85 23.64
N LEU A 129 22.19 5.66 22.60
CA LEU A 129 22.55 5.22 21.24
C LEU A 129 24.05 5.39 20.91
N ASP A 130 24.87 5.72 21.91
CA ASP A 130 26.32 5.98 21.78
C ASP A 130 27.13 4.78 21.26
N GLU A 131 26.75 3.57 21.64
CA GLU A 131 27.36 2.32 21.19
C GLU A 131 26.62 1.74 20.00
N ILE A 132 27.32 1.63 18.86
CA ILE A 132 26.75 1.24 17.57
C ILE A 132 27.32 -0.10 17.11
N GLN A 133 26.47 -1.02 16.68
CA GLN A 133 26.83 -2.34 16.18
C GLN A 133 26.15 -2.64 14.84
N PHE A 134 26.81 -3.43 13.99
CA PHE A 134 26.28 -3.85 12.69
C PHE A 134 26.34 -5.37 12.57
N PHE A 135 25.18 -6.02 12.46
CA PHE A 135 25.10 -7.48 12.36
C PHE A 135 24.46 -7.93 11.06
N LYS A 136 24.97 -9.00 10.46
CA LYS A 136 24.32 -9.61 9.30
C LYS A 136 23.09 -10.38 9.75
N ARG A 137 21.91 -9.79 9.60
CA ARG A 137 20.64 -10.40 9.99
C ARG A 137 19.51 -10.04 9.03
N TYR A 138 18.48 -10.87 9.03
CA TYR A 138 17.28 -10.75 8.22
C TYR A 138 16.07 -10.87 9.14
N ASP A 139 15.07 -10.01 8.95
CA ASP A 139 13.77 -10.13 9.61
C ASP A 139 12.68 -10.14 8.54
N ARG A 140 11.87 -11.20 8.50
CA ARG A 140 10.83 -11.35 7.46
C ARG A 140 9.73 -10.29 7.60
N SER A 141 9.38 -9.92 8.82
CA SER A 141 8.26 -9.01 9.06
C SER A 141 8.63 -7.57 8.71
N VAL A 142 9.85 -7.13 9.04
CA VAL A 142 10.35 -5.80 8.68
C VAL A 142 10.67 -5.72 7.19
N GLN A 143 11.13 -6.82 6.57
CA GLN A 143 11.54 -6.84 5.17
C GLN A 143 10.39 -6.49 4.21
N THR A 144 9.14 -6.87 4.51
CA THR A 144 8.00 -6.50 3.65
C THR A 144 7.86 -4.98 3.53
N GLN A 145 7.83 -4.27 4.66
CA GLN A 145 7.79 -2.80 4.68
C GLN A 145 9.05 -2.22 4.04
N MET A 146 10.23 -2.80 4.29
CA MET A 146 11.48 -2.36 3.67
C MET A 146 11.41 -2.36 2.14
N THR A 147 10.85 -3.42 1.56
CA THR A 147 10.69 -3.53 0.10
C THR A 147 9.68 -2.51 -0.42
N GLU A 148 8.55 -2.32 0.27
CA GLU A 148 7.54 -1.31 -0.08
C GLU A 148 8.15 0.11 -0.10
N VAL A 149 8.83 0.50 0.98
CA VAL A 149 9.47 1.83 1.10
C VAL A 149 10.54 2.02 0.04
N ALA A 150 11.35 0.99 -0.24
CA ALA A 150 12.37 1.07 -1.29
C ALA A 150 11.75 1.24 -2.68
N ARG A 151 10.65 0.54 -2.97
CA ARG A 151 9.92 0.64 -4.24
C ARG A 151 9.34 2.04 -4.42
N LEU A 152 8.58 2.52 -3.42
CA LEU A 152 7.98 3.86 -3.44
C LEU A 152 9.01 4.99 -3.54
N LEU A 153 10.15 4.87 -2.83
CA LEU A 153 11.24 5.83 -2.95
C LEU A 153 11.87 5.80 -4.35
N SER A 154 11.93 4.64 -5.00
CA SER A 154 12.46 4.52 -6.36
C SER A 154 11.58 5.29 -7.35
N TYR A 155 10.26 5.07 -7.31
CA TYR A 155 9.33 5.83 -8.17
C TYR A 155 9.43 7.33 -7.92
N LYS A 156 9.48 7.74 -6.65
CA LYS A 156 9.53 9.17 -6.34
C LYS A 156 10.82 9.83 -6.83
N VAL A 157 11.94 9.11 -6.82
CA VAL A 157 13.22 9.59 -7.37
C VAL A 157 13.25 9.53 -8.90
N ASP A 158 12.47 8.65 -9.52
CA ASP A 158 12.32 8.61 -10.97
C ASP A 158 11.50 9.80 -11.49
N ASP A 159 10.43 10.17 -10.76
CA ASP A 159 9.60 11.37 -10.96
C ASP A 159 10.37 12.66 -10.64
N ASP A 160 10.94 12.75 -9.43
CA ASP A 160 11.68 13.90 -8.94
C ASP A 160 13.05 13.49 -8.35
N PRO A 161 14.13 13.56 -9.15
CA PRO A 161 15.47 13.23 -8.68
C PRO A 161 15.96 14.10 -7.52
N ASP A 162 15.39 15.30 -7.33
CA ASP A 162 15.80 16.23 -6.28
C ASP A 162 15.41 15.73 -4.89
N VAL A 163 14.51 14.74 -4.77
CA VAL A 163 14.21 14.01 -3.51
C VAL A 163 15.47 13.50 -2.81
N LEU A 164 16.55 13.19 -3.54
CA LEU A 164 17.81 12.71 -2.97
C LEU A 164 18.73 13.81 -2.43
N THR A 165 18.38 15.08 -2.65
CA THR A 165 19.18 16.27 -2.31
C THR A 165 18.39 17.34 -1.57
N ASP A 166 17.07 17.39 -1.74
CA ASP A 166 16.16 18.28 -1.04
C ASP A 166 15.61 17.60 0.22
N GLU A 167 16.01 18.14 1.37
CA GLU A 167 15.64 17.59 2.67
C GLU A 167 14.14 17.75 2.97
N ALA A 168 13.48 18.79 2.47
CA ALA A 168 12.06 19.02 2.72
C ALA A 168 11.19 18.02 1.97
N ILE A 169 11.55 17.73 0.70
CA ILE A 169 10.84 16.72 -0.10
C ILE A 169 11.02 15.33 0.53
N LEU A 170 12.25 14.97 0.90
CA LEU A 170 12.51 13.69 1.56
C LEU A 170 11.81 13.57 2.91
N GLN A 171 11.76 14.66 3.68
CA GLN A 171 11.06 14.70 4.96
C GLN A 171 9.55 14.48 4.78
N SER A 172 8.93 15.09 3.76
CA SER A 172 7.51 14.85 3.44
C SER A 172 7.24 13.37 3.16
N TYR A 173 8.12 12.72 2.40
CA TYR A 173 8.01 11.29 2.09
C TYR A 173 8.23 10.39 3.32
N MET A 174 9.22 10.72 4.17
CA MET A 174 9.41 10.03 5.45
C MET A 174 8.19 10.23 6.35
N LYS A 175 7.59 11.43 6.36
CA LYS A 175 6.37 11.70 7.12
C LYS A 175 5.23 10.81 6.69
N TYR A 176 4.95 10.76 5.39
CA TYR A 176 3.95 9.86 4.83
C TYR A 176 4.19 8.39 5.24
N THR A 177 5.43 7.91 5.10
CA THR A 177 5.79 6.53 5.44
C THR A 177 5.56 6.22 6.93
N ASN A 178 5.90 7.16 7.81
CA ASN A 178 5.84 7.00 9.27
C ASN A 178 4.45 7.28 9.85
N ASP A 179 3.56 7.90 9.08
CA ASP A 179 2.16 8.15 9.42
C ASP A 179 1.22 7.12 8.80
N THR A 180 1.76 6.19 8.01
CA THR A 180 0.99 5.09 7.45
C THR A 180 0.88 3.95 8.46
N ARG A 181 -0.33 3.38 8.60
CA ARG A 181 -0.57 2.27 9.54
C ARG A 181 0.25 1.04 9.16
N ARG A 182 0.85 0.38 10.17
CA ARG A 182 1.67 -0.83 10.02
C ARG A 182 1.29 -1.91 11.02
N LYS A 183 1.52 -3.18 10.66
CA LYS A 183 1.46 -4.31 11.61
C LYS A 183 2.82 -4.51 12.26
N SER A 184 2.82 -4.82 13.55
CA SER A 184 4.04 -5.17 14.28
C SER A 184 3.79 -6.28 15.30
N GLN A 185 4.74 -7.22 15.37
CA GLN A 185 4.69 -8.33 16.32
C GLN A 185 4.93 -7.87 17.76
N ALA A 186 5.54 -6.70 17.95
CA ALA A 186 5.72 -6.09 19.27
C ALA A 186 4.40 -5.59 19.89
N PHE A 187 3.33 -5.46 19.08
CA PHE A 187 2.03 -4.95 19.49
C PHE A 187 0.89 -5.91 19.08
N PRO A 188 0.87 -7.15 19.60
CA PRO A 188 -0.05 -8.19 19.15
C PRO A 188 -1.53 -7.87 19.44
N ASP A 189 -1.79 -7.04 20.46
CA ASP A 189 -3.14 -6.61 20.83
C ASP A 189 -3.69 -5.46 19.96
N LYS A 190 -2.88 -4.94 19.03
CA LYS A 190 -3.26 -3.84 18.13
C LYS A 190 -3.39 -4.35 16.70
N ASN A 191 -4.52 -4.04 16.04
CA ASN A 191 -4.72 -4.38 14.62
C ASN A 191 -3.68 -3.72 13.70
N SER A 192 -3.28 -2.49 14.04
CA SER A 192 -2.19 -1.75 13.42
C SER A 192 -1.69 -0.65 14.36
N ILE A 193 -0.52 -0.10 14.06
CA ILE A 193 0.11 1.02 14.74
C ILE A 193 0.48 2.12 13.75
N PHE A 194 0.63 3.34 14.25
CA PHE A 194 1.31 4.42 13.54
C PHE A 194 2.77 4.45 13.98
N PRO A 195 3.74 4.22 13.06
CA PRO A 195 5.15 4.11 13.43
C PRO A 195 5.69 5.28 14.25
N ILE A 196 5.37 6.51 13.85
CA ILE A 196 5.82 7.70 14.56
C ILE A 196 5.22 7.79 15.97
N GLU A 197 3.94 7.45 16.15
CA GLU A 197 3.27 7.52 17.44
C GLU A 197 3.88 6.53 18.43
N GLU A 198 4.15 5.29 17.99
CA GLU A 198 4.79 4.30 18.86
C GLU A 198 6.23 4.66 19.19
N MET A 199 6.97 5.31 18.28
CA MET A 199 8.30 5.80 18.59
C MET A 199 8.27 6.98 19.57
N LEU A 200 7.34 7.93 19.42
CA LEU A 200 7.16 9.04 20.37
C LEU A 200 6.83 8.51 21.78
N ILE A 201 5.91 7.54 21.87
CA ILE A 201 5.56 6.88 23.14
C ILE A 201 6.75 6.11 23.71
N TYR A 202 7.55 5.45 22.87
CA TYR A 202 8.81 4.81 23.30
C TYR A 202 9.75 5.86 23.89
N TRP A 203 10.00 6.98 23.20
CA TRP A 203 10.91 8.03 23.67
C TRP A 203 10.44 8.67 24.98
N GLN A 204 9.14 8.94 25.12
CA GLN A 204 8.57 9.41 26.39
C GLN A 204 8.77 8.41 27.52
N ARG A 205 8.47 7.12 27.29
CA ARG A 205 8.65 6.10 28.32
C ARG A 205 10.12 5.95 28.72
N GLU A 206 11.00 5.87 27.74
CA GLU A 206 12.39 5.48 27.93
C GLU A 206 13.30 6.63 28.31
N TYR A 207 13.13 7.79 27.68
CA TYR A 207 14.03 8.93 27.85
C TYR A 207 13.40 10.02 28.71
N GLN A 208 12.08 10.20 28.72
CA GLN A 208 11.45 11.14 29.65
C GLN A 208 11.16 10.50 31.02
N GLY A 209 10.89 9.19 31.05
CA GLY A 209 10.40 8.48 32.23
C GLY A 209 8.91 8.71 32.48
N ALA A 210 8.14 8.94 31.41
CA ALA A 210 6.71 9.20 31.48
C ALA A 210 5.93 8.01 32.09
N ASN A 211 4.99 8.33 32.97
CA ASN A 211 4.13 7.34 33.61
C ASN A 211 2.97 6.89 32.69
N PRO A 212 2.26 5.79 32.99
CA PRO A 212 1.20 5.28 32.13
C PRO A 212 0.08 6.30 31.81
N GLN A 213 -0.27 7.18 32.76
CA GLN A 213 -1.28 8.21 32.51
C GLN A 213 -0.79 9.25 31.50
N GLN A 214 0.47 9.69 31.60
CA GLN A 214 1.06 10.60 30.64
C GLN A 214 1.08 10.00 29.23
N LEU A 215 1.43 8.71 29.12
CA LEU A 215 1.41 8.01 27.83
C LEU A 215 -0.01 7.89 27.25
N THR A 216 -1.03 7.65 28.08
CA THR A 216 -2.43 7.67 27.65
C THR A 216 -2.83 9.04 27.13
N ASN A 217 -2.53 10.11 27.87
CA ASN A 217 -2.84 11.48 27.44
C ASN A 217 -2.14 11.83 26.11
N THR A 218 -0.89 11.42 25.93
CA THR A 218 -0.19 11.65 24.65
C THR A 218 -0.84 10.90 23.49
N ARG A 219 -1.38 9.69 23.72
CA ARG A 219 -2.14 8.99 22.67
C ARG A 219 -3.43 9.70 22.30
N GLU A 220 -4.11 10.32 23.27
CA GLU A 220 -5.31 11.14 23.02
C GLU A 220 -4.93 12.36 22.18
N VAL A 221 -3.89 13.11 22.58
CA VAL A 221 -3.38 14.27 21.81
C VAL A 221 -3.01 13.89 20.38
N LEU A 222 -2.29 12.77 20.19
CA LEU A 222 -1.93 12.28 18.87
C LEU A 222 -3.16 11.90 18.03
N ALA A 223 -4.20 11.35 18.65
CA ALA A 223 -5.45 11.04 17.96
C ALA A 223 -6.17 12.31 17.49
N ASP A 224 -6.24 13.33 18.35
CA ASP A 224 -6.86 14.63 18.03
C ASP A 224 -6.10 15.34 16.90
N ILE A 225 -4.76 15.35 16.96
CA ILE A 225 -3.92 15.94 15.90
C ILE A 225 -4.17 15.24 14.57
N ARG A 226 -4.21 13.90 14.56
CA ARG A 226 -4.48 13.14 13.35
C ARG A 226 -5.86 13.43 12.79
N GLU A 227 -6.87 13.59 13.64
CA GLU A 227 -8.21 13.98 13.21
C GLU A 227 -8.20 15.38 12.57
N SER A 228 -7.50 16.34 13.19
CA SER A 228 -7.32 17.70 12.67
C SER A 228 -6.55 17.73 11.34
N GLU A 229 -5.42 17.02 11.23
CA GLU A 229 -4.63 16.93 9.99
C GLU A 229 -5.47 16.33 8.84
N ASN A 230 -6.29 15.31 9.13
CA ASN A 230 -7.21 14.73 8.15
C ASN A 230 -8.28 15.73 7.71
N LEU A 231 -8.86 16.49 8.64
CA LEU A 231 -9.86 17.53 8.34
C LEU A 231 -9.27 18.64 7.48
N GLU A 232 -8.08 19.16 7.83
CA GLU A 232 -7.39 20.18 7.04
C GLU A 232 -7.00 19.69 5.64
N MET A 233 -6.57 18.42 5.51
CA MET A 233 -6.29 17.83 4.20
C MET A 233 -7.56 17.75 3.36
N LEU A 234 -8.69 17.34 3.95
CA LEU A 234 -9.98 17.31 3.26
C LEU A 234 -10.45 18.71 2.86
N GLU A 235 -10.22 19.72 3.68
CA GLU A 235 -10.51 21.12 3.34
C GLU A 235 -9.62 21.62 2.19
N ARG A 236 -8.31 21.33 2.21
CA ARG A 236 -7.40 21.67 1.11
C ARG A 236 -7.78 20.99 -0.20
N LEU A 237 -8.16 19.71 -0.16
CA LEU A 237 -8.66 19.01 -1.34
C LEU A 237 -9.92 19.68 -1.88
N LYS A 238 -10.89 20.02 -1.02
CA LYS A 238 -12.09 20.76 -1.42
C LYS A 238 -11.76 22.13 -2.03
N GLU A 239 -10.82 22.86 -1.46
CA GLU A 239 -10.39 24.16 -1.98
C GLU A 239 -9.69 24.04 -3.33
N PHE A 240 -8.78 23.06 -3.48
CA PHE A 240 -8.06 22.77 -4.72
C PHE A 240 -9.03 22.46 -5.87
N PHE A 241 -9.94 21.51 -5.66
CA PHE A 241 -11.01 21.19 -6.61
C PHE A 241 -12.00 22.36 -6.85
N SER A 242 -12.06 23.35 -5.95
CA SER A 242 -12.90 24.54 -6.13
C SER A 242 -12.20 25.70 -6.86
N GLN A 243 -10.86 25.74 -6.85
CA GLN A 243 -10.02 26.76 -7.48
C GLN A 243 -9.68 26.41 -8.93
N GLU A 244 -9.35 25.16 -9.23
CA GLU A 244 -9.10 24.70 -10.59
C GLU A 244 -10.34 24.85 -11.49
N VAL A 245 -11.54 24.67 -10.91
CA VAL A 245 -12.82 24.91 -11.59
C VAL A 245 -13.08 26.40 -11.90
N ARG A 246 -12.30 27.35 -11.34
CA ARG A 246 -12.54 28.80 -11.48
C ARG A 246 -11.56 29.57 -12.36
N GLU A 247 -10.32 29.12 -12.53
CA GLU A 247 -9.29 29.98 -13.17
C GLU A 247 -8.91 29.64 -14.62
N GLU A 248 -9.35 28.52 -15.21
CA GLU A 248 -9.06 28.22 -16.63
C GLU A 248 -10.26 27.68 -17.43
N LEU A 249 -11.34 28.46 -17.56
CA LEU A 249 -12.21 28.32 -18.74
C LEU A 249 -11.89 29.44 -19.75
N PRO A 250 -11.21 29.13 -20.87
CA PRO A 250 -11.26 29.97 -22.06
C PRO A 250 -12.72 30.14 -22.48
N SER A 251 -13.09 31.33 -22.98
CA SER A 251 -14.42 31.53 -23.56
C SER A 251 -14.68 30.50 -24.66
N LEU A 252 -15.65 29.62 -24.42
CA LEU A 252 -16.04 28.49 -25.27
C LEU A 252 -16.28 28.92 -26.74
N PRO A 253 -15.79 28.16 -27.74
CA PRO A 253 -16.31 28.22 -29.08
C PRO A 253 -17.76 27.69 -29.10
N GLU A 254 -18.63 28.35 -29.86
CA GLU A 254 -19.99 27.88 -30.12
C GLU A 254 -19.97 26.63 -31.02
N ASP A 255 -20.13 25.45 -30.39
CA ASP A 255 -20.55 24.14 -30.96
C ASP A 255 -19.55 23.46 -31.95
N PRO A 256 -19.35 22.11 -31.99
CA PRO A 256 -20.20 21.05 -31.43
C PRO A 256 -19.52 19.89 -30.69
N GLY A 257 -20.18 19.38 -29.65
CA GLY A 257 -19.96 18.01 -29.15
C GLY A 257 -19.62 17.83 -27.67
N ILE A 258 -19.73 18.86 -26.82
CA ILE A 258 -19.48 18.71 -25.39
C ILE A 258 -20.65 17.96 -24.75
N ILE A 259 -20.38 16.74 -24.28
CA ILE A 259 -21.21 16.01 -23.33
C ILE A 259 -21.14 16.79 -22.02
N THR A 260 -22.25 17.40 -21.62
CA THR A 260 -22.35 18.14 -20.36
C THR A 260 -22.45 17.16 -19.20
N SER A 261 -21.51 17.18 -18.25
CA SER A 261 -21.60 16.45 -16.98
C SER A 261 -22.69 17.06 -16.09
N GLU A 262 -23.94 16.64 -16.29
CA GLU A 262 -25.01 16.87 -15.32
C GLU A 262 -25.00 15.71 -14.30
N GLY A 263 -24.94 16.04 -13.00
CA GLY A 263 -24.92 15.04 -11.92
C GLY A 263 -26.10 14.08 -11.98
N GLY A 264 -25.83 12.86 -12.44
CA GLY A 264 -26.78 11.77 -12.66
C GLY A 264 -26.09 10.55 -13.30
N PRO A 265 -26.84 9.47 -13.59
CA PRO A 265 -26.29 8.26 -14.17
C PRO A 265 -25.54 8.53 -15.47
N LEU A 266 -24.52 7.73 -15.76
CA LEU A 266 -23.76 7.86 -17.00
C LEU A 266 -24.69 7.82 -18.23
N SER A 267 -24.47 8.74 -19.16
CA SER A 267 -25.08 8.74 -20.47
C SER A 267 -24.43 7.66 -21.37
N SER A 268 -25.11 7.28 -22.46
CA SER A 268 -24.56 6.32 -23.43
C SER A 268 -23.19 6.77 -23.96
N ALA A 269 -23.01 8.06 -24.22
CA ALA A 269 -21.75 8.57 -24.77
C ALA A 269 -20.61 8.56 -23.74
N GLU A 270 -20.92 8.73 -22.45
CA GLU A 270 -19.94 8.58 -21.36
C GLU A 270 -19.57 7.11 -21.14
N MET A 271 -20.54 6.19 -21.30
CA MET A 271 -20.29 4.76 -21.28
C MET A 271 -19.42 4.33 -22.46
N ASP A 272 -19.73 4.81 -23.68
CA ASP A 272 -18.93 4.54 -24.88
C ASP A 272 -17.49 5.05 -24.70
N PHE A 273 -17.30 6.24 -24.12
CA PHE A 273 -15.98 6.76 -23.79
C PHE A 273 -15.21 5.86 -22.80
N LEU A 274 -15.85 5.43 -21.71
CA LEU A 274 -15.21 4.51 -20.76
C LEU A 274 -14.82 3.19 -21.42
N ASP A 275 -15.69 2.65 -22.28
CA ASP A 275 -15.44 1.42 -23.01
C ASP A 275 -14.24 1.56 -23.96
N ASP A 276 -14.21 2.63 -24.75
CA ASP A 276 -13.12 2.93 -25.69
C ASP A 276 -11.77 3.06 -24.96
N VAL A 277 -11.73 3.81 -23.85
CA VAL A 277 -10.51 4.01 -23.05
C VAL A 277 -10.01 2.70 -22.44
N VAL A 278 -10.90 1.91 -21.82
CA VAL A 278 -10.51 0.61 -21.24
C VAL A 278 -9.99 -0.34 -22.32
N GLN A 279 -10.65 -0.41 -23.48
CA GLN A 279 -10.24 -1.27 -24.58
C GLN A 279 -8.90 -0.84 -25.19
N GLN A 280 -8.65 0.46 -25.34
CA GLN A 280 -7.41 0.99 -25.90
C GLN A 280 -6.18 0.56 -25.11
N HIS A 281 -6.30 0.47 -23.79
CA HIS A 281 -5.21 0.14 -22.87
C HIS A 281 -5.29 -1.30 -22.33
N ALA A 282 -6.16 -2.14 -22.89
CA ALA A 282 -6.39 -3.48 -22.38
C ALA A 282 -5.15 -4.39 -22.53
N THR A 283 -4.82 -5.10 -21.44
CA THR A 283 -3.80 -6.16 -21.38
C THR A 283 -4.44 -7.49 -20.97
N GLU A 284 -3.64 -8.56 -20.88
CA GLU A 284 -4.14 -9.86 -20.39
C GLU A 284 -4.56 -9.84 -18.91
N GLU A 285 -4.08 -8.85 -18.13
CA GLU A 285 -4.31 -8.72 -16.69
C GLU A 285 -5.19 -7.52 -16.31
N SER A 286 -5.64 -6.71 -17.28
CA SER A 286 -6.52 -5.56 -17.05
C SER A 286 -8.00 -5.93 -17.20
N VAL A 287 -8.90 -5.04 -16.75
CA VAL A 287 -10.26 -5.05 -17.30
C VAL A 287 -10.20 -4.72 -18.79
N ALA A 288 -10.98 -5.43 -19.60
CA ALA A 288 -10.85 -5.37 -21.06
C ALA A 288 -11.89 -4.47 -21.74
N ASN A 289 -12.99 -4.14 -21.06
CA ASN A 289 -14.10 -3.33 -21.56
C ASN A 289 -14.97 -2.79 -20.40
N ILE A 290 -16.00 -2.02 -20.71
CA ILE A 290 -16.91 -1.44 -19.71
C ILE A 290 -17.66 -2.50 -18.89
N SER A 291 -17.96 -3.66 -19.49
CA SER A 291 -18.60 -4.79 -18.79
C SER A 291 -17.68 -5.33 -17.69
N GLY A 292 -16.39 -5.52 -17.99
CA GLY A 292 -15.36 -5.86 -17.00
C GLY A 292 -15.15 -4.78 -15.93
N LEU A 293 -15.04 -3.50 -16.33
CA LEU A 293 -14.94 -2.39 -15.39
C LEU A 293 -16.13 -2.35 -14.41
N HIS A 294 -17.35 -2.52 -14.93
CA HIS A 294 -18.56 -2.56 -14.12
C HIS A 294 -18.55 -3.74 -13.12
N GLY A 295 -18.09 -4.92 -13.55
CA GLY A 295 -17.89 -6.07 -12.67
C GLY A 295 -16.91 -5.80 -11.54
N PHE A 296 -15.76 -5.23 -11.88
CA PHE A 296 -14.70 -4.87 -10.93
C PHE A 296 -15.19 -3.88 -9.87
N LEU A 297 -15.84 -2.79 -10.28
CA LEU A 297 -16.43 -1.81 -9.36
C LEU A 297 -17.54 -2.43 -8.51
N THR A 298 -18.34 -3.34 -9.08
CA THR A 298 -19.36 -4.05 -8.30
C THR A 298 -18.75 -4.91 -7.19
N ALA A 299 -17.64 -5.61 -7.45
CA ALA A 299 -16.94 -6.37 -6.42
C ALA A 299 -16.44 -5.48 -5.28
N ILE A 300 -15.89 -4.31 -5.61
CA ILE A 300 -15.44 -3.32 -4.62
C ILE A 300 -16.60 -2.82 -3.74
N VAL A 301 -17.74 -2.50 -4.34
CA VAL A 301 -18.93 -2.00 -3.63
C VAL A 301 -19.62 -3.10 -2.81
N SER A 302 -19.69 -4.32 -3.36
CA SER A 302 -20.36 -5.46 -2.72
C SER A 302 -19.48 -6.19 -1.71
N GLY A 303 -18.17 -5.99 -1.74
CA GLY A 303 -17.18 -6.70 -0.96
C GLY A 303 -17.13 -6.36 0.54
N PRO A 304 -16.40 -7.15 1.34
CA PRO A 304 -16.40 -7.07 2.80
C PRO A 304 -15.91 -5.72 3.34
N ASN A 305 -14.87 -5.15 2.72
CA ASN A 305 -14.18 -3.94 3.15
C ASN A 305 -14.30 -2.81 2.11
N SER A 306 -14.29 -1.56 2.58
CA SER A 306 -14.11 -0.42 1.68
C SER A 306 -12.63 -0.28 1.34
N LEU A 307 -12.33 -0.35 0.05
CA LEU A 307 -10.97 -0.20 -0.47
C LEU A 307 -10.72 1.26 -0.86
N PRO A 308 -9.60 1.88 -0.40
CA PRO A 308 -9.21 3.21 -0.88
C PRO A 308 -8.90 3.19 -2.38
N SER A 309 -9.27 4.26 -3.09
CA SER A 309 -9.08 4.38 -4.55
C SER A 309 -7.65 4.21 -5.01
N ILE A 310 -6.66 4.64 -4.23
CA ILE A 310 -5.25 4.44 -4.55
C ILE A 310 -4.84 2.96 -4.70
N TYR A 311 -5.64 2.01 -4.19
CA TYR A 311 -5.38 0.58 -4.33
C TYR A 311 -6.14 -0.06 -5.49
N TRP A 312 -7.40 0.31 -5.71
CA TRP A 312 -8.22 -0.33 -6.73
C TRP A 312 -8.21 0.40 -8.08
N PHE A 313 -8.01 1.72 -8.09
CA PHE A 313 -8.05 2.50 -9.33
C PHE A 313 -6.90 2.13 -10.29
N PRO A 314 -5.64 2.00 -9.84
CA PRO A 314 -4.57 1.52 -10.73
C PRO A 314 -4.77 0.07 -11.17
N ALA A 315 -5.42 -0.76 -10.34
CA ALA A 315 -5.63 -2.17 -10.60
C ALA A 315 -6.66 -2.46 -11.71
N ILE A 316 -7.41 -1.44 -12.18
CA ILE A 316 -8.19 -1.49 -13.42
C ILE A 316 -7.29 -1.97 -14.57
N TRP A 317 -6.03 -1.53 -14.57
CA TRP A 317 -5.07 -1.80 -15.64
C TRP A 317 -4.21 -3.04 -15.40
N GLY A 318 -4.44 -3.78 -14.31
CA GLY A 318 -3.61 -4.91 -13.91
C GLY A 318 -2.40 -4.45 -13.09
N ASP A 319 -1.20 -4.59 -13.64
CA ASP A 319 0.05 -4.25 -12.96
C ASP A 319 0.50 -2.79 -13.15
N ASP A 320 1.50 -2.38 -12.38
CA ASP A 320 2.06 -1.02 -12.41
C ASP A 320 2.69 -0.67 -13.79
N ASP A 321 3.06 -1.67 -14.59
CA ASP A 321 3.69 -1.50 -15.91
C ASP A 321 2.64 -1.36 -17.04
N SER A 322 1.38 -1.66 -16.75
CA SER A 322 0.25 -1.63 -17.68
C SER A 322 -0.61 -0.37 -17.59
N GLN A 323 -0.20 0.62 -16.78
CA GLN A 323 -0.94 1.88 -16.64
C GLN A 323 -1.02 2.63 -17.99
N PRO A 324 -2.16 3.26 -18.31
CA PRO A 324 -2.31 4.04 -19.52
C PRO A 324 -1.32 5.22 -19.55
N ASP A 325 -0.69 5.43 -20.70
CA ASP A 325 -0.01 6.68 -21.02
C ASP A 325 -1.07 7.61 -21.61
N TRP A 326 -1.53 8.58 -20.84
CA TRP A 326 -2.64 9.45 -21.20
C TRP A 326 -2.20 10.47 -22.25
N ASP A 327 -3.03 10.64 -23.29
CA ASP A 327 -2.79 11.65 -24.32
C ASP A 327 -2.89 13.08 -23.76
N SER A 328 -3.70 13.27 -22.71
CA SER A 328 -3.84 14.52 -21.97
C SER A 328 -4.30 14.31 -20.52
N ASP A 329 -3.97 15.24 -19.63
CA ASP A 329 -4.46 15.28 -18.24
C ASP A 329 -6.00 15.40 -18.20
N GLU A 330 -6.62 16.00 -19.24
CA GLU A 330 -8.07 16.12 -19.36
C GLU A 330 -8.74 14.76 -19.56
N ASP A 331 -8.16 13.89 -20.40
CA ASP A 331 -8.69 12.54 -20.64
C ASP A 331 -8.56 11.66 -19.39
N GLU A 332 -7.45 11.79 -18.64
CA GLU A 332 -7.25 11.10 -17.36
C GLU A 332 -8.30 11.51 -16.33
N LEU A 333 -8.50 12.82 -16.14
CA LEU A 333 -9.46 13.36 -15.19
C LEU A 333 -10.90 12.99 -15.59
N GLN A 334 -11.23 13.04 -16.88
CA GLN A 334 -12.54 12.64 -17.38
C GLN A 334 -12.79 11.14 -17.13
N PHE A 335 -11.84 10.27 -17.45
CA PHE A 335 -11.94 8.84 -17.16
C PHE A 335 -12.15 8.59 -15.67
N MET A 336 -11.35 9.25 -14.82
CA MET A 336 -11.46 9.15 -13.37
C MET A 336 -12.84 9.56 -12.87
N GLU A 337 -13.35 10.72 -13.29
CA GLU A 337 -14.67 11.21 -12.90
C GLU A 337 -15.77 10.20 -13.24
N LEU A 338 -15.75 9.68 -14.47
CA LEU A 338 -16.77 8.75 -14.95
C LEU A 338 -16.70 7.39 -14.24
N VAL A 339 -15.51 6.89 -13.91
CA VAL A 339 -15.32 5.67 -13.10
C VAL A 339 -15.92 5.85 -11.70
N PHE A 340 -15.68 6.99 -11.05
CA PHE A 340 -16.24 7.27 -9.73
C PHE A 340 -17.76 7.42 -9.78
N ARG A 341 -18.31 8.10 -10.80
CA ARG A 341 -19.76 8.20 -11.01
C ARG A 341 -20.39 6.83 -11.23
N LEU A 342 -19.76 5.96 -12.02
CA LEU A 342 -20.22 4.58 -12.22
C LEU A 342 -20.23 3.79 -10.90
N MET A 343 -19.18 3.93 -10.09
CA MET A 343 -19.11 3.26 -8.78
C MET A 343 -20.19 3.79 -7.82
N ASP A 344 -20.43 5.09 -7.81
CA ASP A 344 -21.47 5.73 -6.98
C ASP A 344 -22.87 5.25 -7.41
N ASP A 345 -23.15 5.16 -8.71
CA ASP A 345 -24.41 4.61 -9.24
C ASP A 345 -24.65 3.16 -8.78
N ILE A 346 -23.62 2.30 -8.87
CA ILE A 346 -23.67 0.91 -8.40
C ILE A 346 -23.94 0.87 -6.89
N SER A 347 -23.23 1.70 -6.13
CA SER A 347 -23.37 1.81 -4.66
C SER A 347 -24.78 2.23 -4.27
N ASP A 348 -25.31 3.26 -4.91
CA ASP A 348 -26.63 3.82 -4.63
C ASP A 348 -27.74 2.81 -4.97
N ILE A 349 -27.64 2.13 -6.11
CA ILE A 349 -28.61 1.10 -6.51
C ILE A 349 -28.57 -0.09 -5.55
N LEU A 350 -27.39 -0.66 -5.26
CA LEU A 350 -27.29 -1.82 -4.37
C LEU A 350 -27.74 -1.48 -2.94
N THR A 351 -27.53 -0.25 -2.50
CA THR A 351 -27.95 0.23 -1.17
C THR A 351 -29.45 0.47 -1.08
N ASN A 352 -30.02 1.21 -2.05
CA ASN A 352 -31.37 1.74 -1.93
C ASN A 352 -32.40 0.90 -2.68
N ASN A 353 -32.04 0.35 -3.84
CA ASN A 353 -32.94 -0.39 -4.74
C ASN A 353 -32.26 -1.64 -5.32
N PRO A 354 -31.77 -2.59 -4.50
CA PRO A 354 -30.96 -3.71 -4.98
C PRO A 354 -31.69 -4.59 -6.00
N GLN A 355 -33.03 -4.62 -5.99
CA GLN A 355 -33.85 -5.38 -6.95
C GLN A 355 -33.77 -4.81 -8.37
N ASP A 356 -33.44 -3.53 -8.50
CA ASP A 356 -33.30 -2.81 -9.77
C ASP A 356 -31.84 -2.82 -10.27
N TYR A 357 -30.93 -3.48 -9.55
CA TYR A 357 -29.54 -3.65 -9.96
C TYR A 357 -29.43 -4.44 -11.26
N ALA A 358 -28.80 -3.82 -12.27
CA ALA A 358 -28.57 -4.38 -13.58
C ALA A 358 -27.07 -4.30 -13.93
N PRO A 359 -26.35 -5.43 -13.95
CA PRO A 359 -25.00 -5.51 -14.49
C PRO A 359 -24.91 -5.07 -15.95
N LEU A 360 -23.86 -4.33 -16.30
CA LEU A 360 -23.46 -4.14 -17.68
C LEU A 360 -22.79 -5.43 -18.18
N PHE A 361 -23.52 -6.22 -18.95
CA PHE A 361 -23.02 -7.42 -19.60
C PHE A 361 -22.68 -7.14 -21.07
N THR A 362 -21.88 -8.00 -21.67
CA THR A 362 -21.42 -7.83 -23.05
C THR A 362 -22.45 -8.40 -24.02
N ASP A 363 -23.09 -7.55 -24.82
CA ASP A 363 -24.07 -7.95 -25.82
C ASP A 363 -23.40 -8.36 -27.15
N TYR A 364 -23.71 -9.57 -27.61
CA TYR A 364 -23.39 -10.07 -28.94
C TYR A 364 -24.67 -10.15 -29.79
N GLU A 365 -24.53 -10.32 -31.10
CA GLU A 365 -25.67 -10.37 -32.05
C GLU A 365 -26.76 -11.37 -31.63
N ASP A 366 -26.35 -12.53 -31.09
CA ASP A 366 -27.23 -13.65 -30.77
C ASP A 366 -27.40 -13.92 -29.27
N TYR A 367 -26.62 -13.31 -28.38
CA TYR A 367 -26.67 -13.58 -26.93
C TYR A 367 -25.96 -12.49 -26.11
N THR A 368 -26.25 -12.45 -24.80
CA THR A 368 -25.56 -11.57 -23.84
C THR A 368 -24.64 -12.42 -22.96
N SER A 369 -23.36 -12.06 -22.87
CA SER A 369 -22.34 -12.77 -22.10
C SER A 369 -22.03 -12.12 -20.76
N VAL A 370 -21.87 -12.94 -19.73
CA VAL A 370 -21.45 -12.51 -18.40
C VAL A 370 -19.93 -12.53 -18.21
N THR A 371 -19.17 -13.07 -19.17
CA THR A 371 -17.75 -13.42 -18.97
C THR A 371 -16.91 -12.24 -18.51
N ASP A 372 -16.94 -11.14 -19.26
CA ASP A 372 -16.09 -9.97 -18.96
C ASP A 372 -16.45 -9.37 -17.61
N TRP A 373 -17.75 -9.29 -17.30
CA TRP A 373 -18.24 -8.84 -16.01
C TRP A 373 -17.77 -9.75 -14.87
N CYS A 374 -17.85 -11.08 -15.03
CA CYS A 374 -17.35 -12.04 -14.06
C CYS A 374 -15.83 -11.93 -13.88
N TYR A 375 -15.08 -11.73 -14.96
CA TYR A 375 -13.63 -11.52 -14.93
C TYR A 375 -13.27 -10.27 -14.13
N GLY A 376 -13.89 -9.14 -14.44
CA GLY A 376 -13.70 -7.91 -13.68
C GLY A 376 -14.09 -8.07 -12.21
N TYR A 377 -15.22 -8.73 -11.93
CA TYR A 377 -15.65 -8.98 -10.56
C TYR A 377 -14.59 -9.77 -9.77
N MET A 378 -14.02 -10.82 -10.38
CA MET A 378 -12.94 -11.57 -9.75
C MET A 378 -11.68 -10.74 -9.55
N GLY A 379 -11.32 -9.87 -10.50
CA GLY A 379 -10.23 -8.90 -10.30
C GLY A 379 -10.43 -8.00 -9.07
N GLY A 380 -11.67 -7.58 -8.79
CA GLY A 380 -11.99 -6.83 -7.57
C GLY A 380 -12.01 -7.69 -6.29
N VAL A 381 -12.39 -8.97 -6.39
CA VAL A 381 -12.29 -9.94 -5.28
C VAL A 381 -10.83 -10.16 -4.90
N ASP A 382 -9.94 -10.28 -5.88
CA ASP A 382 -8.52 -10.61 -5.70
C ASP A 382 -7.75 -9.52 -4.93
N LEU A 383 -8.20 -8.26 -5.01
CA LEU A 383 -7.64 -7.15 -4.22
C LEU A 383 -7.72 -7.38 -2.70
N ASP A 384 -8.69 -8.18 -2.25
CA ASP A 384 -8.90 -8.50 -0.85
C ASP A 384 -9.35 -9.96 -0.65
N GLU A 385 -8.79 -10.89 -1.44
CA GLU A 385 -9.19 -12.31 -1.48
C GLU A 385 -9.38 -12.91 -0.09
N SER A 386 -8.46 -12.60 0.83
CA SER A 386 -8.46 -13.08 2.21
C SER A 386 -9.72 -12.74 3.02
N SER A 387 -10.38 -11.62 2.71
CA SER A 387 -11.61 -11.21 3.39
C SER A 387 -12.85 -11.90 2.81
N TRP A 388 -12.77 -12.38 1.57
CA TRP A 388 -13.82 -13.18 0.92
C TRP A 388 -13.84 -14.64 1.40
N GLU A 389 -12.71 -15.15 1.92
CA GLU A 389 -12.62 -16.50 2.54
C GLU A 389 -13.59 -16.72 3.71
N GLY A 390 -14.07 -15.65 4.34
CA GLY A 390 -14.96 -15.70 5.51
C GLY A 390 -16.44 -15.99 5.19
N LEU A 391 -16.79 -16.16 3.91
CA LEU A 391 -18.18 -16.38 3.49
C LEU A 391 -18.76 -17.72 3.99
N PRO A 392 -20.05 -17.76 4.34
CA PRO A 392 -20.82 -19.00 4.40
C PRO A 392 -20.66 -19.81 3.11
N THR A 393 -20.66 -21.14 3.22
CA THR A 393 -20.40 -22.05 2.09
C THR A 393 -21.29 -21.75 0.87
N ASP A 394 -22.56 -21.43 1.06
CA ASP A 394 -23.51 -21.11 -0.01
C ASP A 394 -23.18 -19.81 -0.76
N LEU A 395 -22.54 -18.85 -0.11
CA LEU A 395 -22.07 -17.60 -0.73
C LEU A 395 -20.67 -17.78 -1.34
N PHE A 396 -19.82 -18.61 -0.72
CA PHE A 396 -18.53 -18.97 -1.30
C PHE A 396 -18.68 -19.75 -2.61
N ASP A 397 -19.65 -20.67 -2.68
CA ASP A 397 -20.02 -21.38 -3.91
C ASP A 397 -20.49 -20.42 -5.00
N GLN A 398 -21.10 -19.29 -4.64
CA GLN A 398 -21.51 -18.24 -5.58
C GLN A 398 -20.31 -17.45 -6.12
N VAL A 399 -19.31 -17.13 -5.29
CA VAL A 399 -18.05 -16.52 -5.76
C VAL A 399 -17.30 -17.49 -6.69
N THR A 400 -17.23 -18.77 -6.32
CA THR A 400 -16.65 -19.83 -7.16
C THR A 400 -17.38 -19.96 -8.49
N PHE A 401 -18.70 -19.73 -8.50
CA PHE A 401 -19.48 -19.70 -9.73
C PHE A 401 -19.08 -18.54 -10.64
N LEU A 402 -18.83 -17.34 -10.09
CA LEU A 402 -18.34 -16.20 -10.88
C LEU A 402 -16.95 -16.49 -11.46
N ASP A 403 -16.03 -17.05 -10.67
CA ASP A 403 -14.69 -17.46 -11.11
C ASP A 403 -14.72 -18.51 -12.23
N GLN A 404 -15.64 -19.47 -12.17
CA GLN A 404 -15.80 -20.44 -13.27
C GLN A 404 -16.26 -19.79 -14.59
N HIS A 405 -16.94 -18.64 -14.51
CA HIS A 405 -17.49 -17.95 -15.66
C HIS A 405 -16.64 -16.76 -16.13
N SER A 406 -15.53 -16.44 -15.46
CA SER A 406 -14.57 -15.40 -15.89
C SER A 406 -13.66 -15.84 -17.05
N PHE A 407 -13.52 -17.15 -17.27
CA PHE A 407 -12.63 -17.73 -18.29
C PHE A 407 -13.34 -18.38 -19.48
N LEU A 408 -14.66 -18.17 -19.64
CA LEU A 408 -15.41 -18.75 -20.74
C LEU A 408 -15.06 -18.05 -22.06
N ILE A 409 -14.34 -18.74 -22.95
CA ILE A 409 -14.04 -18.24 -24.30
C ILE A 409 -15.29 -18.38 -25.17
N ASN A 410 -15.56 -17.38 -26.04
CA ASN A 410 -16.72 -17.33 -26.94
C ASN A 410 -16.96 -18.61 -27.79
N GLU A 411 -15.93 -19.44 -28.01
CA GLU A 411 -16.03 -20.71 -28.74
C GLU A 411 -16.60 -21.89 -27.90
N ASP A 412 -16.68 -21.75 -26.57
CA ASP A 412 -17.18 -22.78 -25.64
C ASP A 412 -18.69 -22.70 -25.36
N ILE A 413 -19.36 -21.64 -25.84
CA ILE A 413 -20.77 -21.37 -25.53
C ILE A 413 -21.67 -22.06 -26.58
N ASN A 414 -21.90 -23.35 -26.41
CA ASN A 414 -23.00 -24.07 -27.07
C ASN A 414 -24.22 -24.18 -26.14
N ILE A 415 -24.62 -23.05 -25.55
CA ILE A 415 -25.79 -22.96 -24.66
C ILE A 415 -26.92 -22.21 -25.37
N SER A 416 -28.16 -22.56 -25.07
CA SER A 416 -29.33 -21.92 -25.64
C SER A 416 -29.54 -20.50 -25.09
N LEU A 417 -30.23 -19.64 -25.84
CA LEU A 417 -30.67 -18.31 -25.39
C LEU A 417 -31.38 -18.31 -24.02
N ARG A 418 -32.11 -19.39 -23.71
CA ARG A 418 -32.76 -19.55 -22.41
C ARG A 418 -31.72 -19.76 -21.30
N GLU A 419 -30.73 -20.61 -21.55
CA GLU A 419 -29.64 -20.87 -20.60
C GLU A 419 -28.76 -19.62 -20.39
N CYS A 420 -28.53 -18.81 -21.43
CA CYS A 420 -27.88 -17.49 -21.27
C CYS A 420 -28.69 -16.58 -20.32
N ARG A 421 -30.01 -16.48 -20.49
CA ARG A 421 -30.84 -15.65 -19.60
C ARG A 421 -30.84 -16.14 -18.16
N GLU A 422 -30.97 -17.45 -17.96
CA GLU A 422 -30.90 -18.06 -16.63
C GLU A 422 -29.53 -17.82 -15.97
N LEU A 423 -28.45 -17.85 -16.75
CA LEU A 423 -27.11 -17.51 -16.31
C LEU A 423 -27.01 -16.03 -15.89
N ASN A 424 -27.50 -15.11 -16.73
CA ASN A 424 -27.48 -13.66 -16.45
C ASN A 424 -28.26 -13.34 -15.17
N GLU A 425 -29.48 -13.87 -15.03
CA GLU A 425 -30.32 -13.71 -13.83
C GLU A 425 -29.61 -14.26 -12.58
N LYS A 426 -28.89 -15.37 -12.72
CA LYS A 426 -28.12 -15.95 -11.61
C LYS A 426 -26.96 -15.05 -11.21
N VAL A 427 -26.19 -14.50 -12.15
CA VAL A 427 -25.07 -13.59 -11.84
C VAL A 427 -25.57 -12.32 -11.16
N VAL A 428 -26.70 -11.75 -11.61
CA VAL A 428 -27.37 -10.62 -10.95
C VAL A 428 -27.70 -10.96 -9.49
N GLY A 429 -28.33 -12.12 -9.26
CA GLY A 429 -28.70 -12.59 -7.92
C GLY A 429 -27.48 -12.80 -7.02
N ILE A 430 -26.35 -13.26 -7.57
CA ILE A 430 -25.11 -13.43 -6.82
C ILE A 430 -24.59 -12.09 -6.31
N ALA A 431 -24.49 -11.07 -7.18
CA ALA A 431 -24.03 -9.74 -6.79
C ALA A 431 -24.90 -9.13 -5.67
N GLN A 432 -26.23 -9.25 -5.81
CA GLN A 432 -27.20 -8.83 -4.80
C GLN A 432 -27.02 -9.58 -3.47
N ASN A 433 -26.84 -10.90 -3.51
CA ASN A 433 -26.65 -11.74 -2.33
C ASN A 433 -25.36 -11.39 -1.57
N LEU A 434 -24.25 -11.22 -2.30
CA LEU A 434 -22.95 -10.87 -1.73
C LEU A 434 -22.99 -9.48 -1.08
N TYR A 435 -23.56 -8.47 -1.76
CA TYR A 435 -23.80 -7.15 -1.16
C TYR A 435 -24.69 -7.24 0.08
N ALA A 436 -25.82 -7.97 0.01
CA ALA A 436 -26.76 -8.10 1.12
C ALA A 436 -26.14 -8.81 2.35
N HIS A 437 -25.18 -9.72 2.13
CA HIS A 437 -24.43 -10.36 3.20
C HIS A 437 -23.48 -9.37 3.88
N TRP A 438 -22.61 -8.71 3.10
CA TRP A 438 -21.57 -7.85 3.66
C TRP A 438 -22.11 -6.54 4.21
N SER A 439 -23.15 -5.94 3.59
CA SER A 439 -23.80 -4.73 4.12
C SER A 439 -24.36 -4.90 5.55
N LYS A 440 -24.87 -6.10 5.91
CA LYS A 440 -25.30 -6.44 7.27
C LYS A 440 -24.14 -6.50 8.27
N GLN A 441 -22.98 -6.95 7.84
CA GLN A 441 -21.77 -6.97 8.69
C GLN A 441 -21.15 -5.58 8.84
N ARG A 442 -21.19 -4.77 7.76
CA ARG A 442 -20.76 -3.37 7.76
C ARG A 442 -21.66 -2.45 8.61
N SER A 443 -22.89 -2.86 8.90
CA SER A 443 -23.87 -2.12 9.72
C SER A 443 -23.95 -2.58 11.19
N THR A 444 -23.57 -3.83 11.50
CA THR A 444 -23.56 -4.38 12.88
C THR A 444 -22.26 -4.10 13.63
N SER A 445 -21.16 -3.85 12.92
CA SER A 445 -19.98 -3.20 13.47
C SER A 445 -20.34 -1.72 13.70
N ARG A 446 -20.33 -1.22 14.95
CA ARG A 446 -20.53 0.22 15.22
C ARG A 446 -19.56 1.03 14.35
N ARG A 447 -20.07 1.62 13.27
CA ARG A 447 -19.37 2.64 12.51
C ARG A 447 -19.21 3.87 13.40
N PRO A 448 -18.02 4.46 13.56
CA PRO A 448 -17.93 5.90 13.57
C PRO A 448 -18.30 6.34 12.15
N ASP A 449 -19.32 7.20 12.01
CA ASP A 449 -19.66 7.84 10.75
C ASP A 449 -18.42 8.59 10.23
N TYR A 450 -17.80 8.08 9.17
CA TYR A 450 -16.74 8.76 8.42
C TYR A 450 -16.99 8.53 6.92
N PRO A 451 -16.92 9.56 6.06
CA PRO A 451 -17.39 9.44 4.67
C PRO A 451 -16.43 8.73 3.71
N PHE A 452 -15.22 8.36 4.13
CA PHE A 452 -14.23 7.68 3.27
C PHE A 452 -13.39 6.73 4.12
N GLY A 453 -13.74 5.44 4.10
CA GLY A 453 -13.23 4.43 5.04
C GLY A 453 -11.98 3.71 4.56
N VAL A 454 -10.81 4.07 5.12
CA VAL A 454 -9.56 3.30 5.02
C VAL A 454 -9.68 2.05 5.89
N GLY A 455 -10.23 0.97 5.32
CA GLY A 455 -10.29 -0.35 5.94
C GLY A 455 -8.94 -1.07 5.82
N ALA A 456 -8.33 -1.44 6.94
CA ALA A 456 -7.11 -2.26 6.92
C ALA A 456 -7.45 -3.71 6.57
N LEU A 457 -6.93 -4.21 5.44
CA LEU A 457 -7.10 -5.60 5.02
C LEU A 457 -6.26 -6.61 5.85
N PRO A 458 -6.75 -7.82 6.10
CA PRO A 458 -6.05 -8.86 6.83
C PRO A 458 -5.11 -9.69 5.93
N GLN A 459 -3.83 -9.30 5.79
CA GLN A 459 -2.85 -10.16 5.09
C GLN A 459 -2.69 -11.57 5.73
N LYS A 460 -2.83 -12.62 4.91
CA LYS A 460 -2.47 -14.02 5.23
C LYS A 460 -1.20 -14.49 4.47
N PRO A 461 -0.52 -15.55 4.95
CA PRO A 461 0.86 -15.86 4.63
C PRO A 461 1.03 -16.66 3.33
N VAL A 462 1.95 -16.20 2.46
CA VAL A 462 2.41 -16.90 1.25
C VAL A 462 2.79 -18.36 1.56
N ILE A 463 1.98 -19.31 1.06
CA ILE A 463 2.33 -20.72 0.97
C ILE A 463 3.20 -20.89 -0.27
N VAL A 464 4.50 -21.06 -0.05
CA VAL A 464 5.44 -21.29 -1.15
C VAL A 464 5.18 -22.68 -1.72
N GLY A 465 4.62 -22.77 -2.92
CA GLY A 465 4.53 -24.00 -3.71
C GLY A 465 5.90 -24.66 -3.89
N ALA A 466 5.91 -25.96 -4.21
CA ALA A 466 7.12 -26.77 -4.30
C ALA A 466 8.18 -26.10 -5.18
N LYS A 467 9.27 -25.64 -4.56
CA LYS A 467 10.36 -24.94 -5.25
C LYS A 467 11.00 -25.86 -6.29
N THR A 468 10.90 -25.51 -7.57
CA THR A 468 11.66 -26.18 -8.64
C THR A 468 13.14 -26.17 -8.28
N GLY A 469 13.73 -27.37 -8.20
CA GLY A 469 15.11 -27.53 -7.84
C GLY A 469 16.02 -26.83 -8.84
N ARG A 470 17.07 -26.15 -8.35
CA ARG A 470 18.04 -25.40 -9.18
C ARG A 470 18.61 -26.20 -10.38
N ASN A 471 18.61 -27.53 -10.31
CA ASN A 471 19.09 -28.43 -11.37
C ASN A 471 17.98 -29.17 -12.13
N GLU A 472 16.71 -28.97 -11.80
CA GLU A 472 15.55 -29.59 -12.47
C GLU A 472 15.25 -28.90 -13.80
N PRO A 473 14.52 -29.57 -14.71
CA PRO A 473 14.01 -28.94 -15.94
C PRO A 473 13.22 -27.68 -15.61
N CYS A 474 13.48 -26.62 -16.36
CA CYS A 474 12.83 -25.34 -16.18
C CYS A 474 11.35 -25.45 -16.57
N PRO A 475 10.40 -24.98 -15.72
CA PRO A 475 8.96 -25.09 -15.99
C PRO A 475 8.51 -24.24 -17.18
N CYS A 476 9.32 -23.29 -17.67
CA CYS A 476 9.04 -22.48 -18.87
C CYS A 476 9.12 -23.28 -20.19
N GLY A 477 9.16 -24.61 -20.16
CA GLY A 477 9.19 -25.47 -21.35
C GLY A 477 10.51 -25.48 -22.14
N SER A 478 11.56 -24.80 -21.69
CA SER A 478 12.81 -24.63 -22.45
C SER A 478 13.69 -25.88 -22.56
N GLY A 479 13.38 -26.95 -21.82
CA GLY A 479 14.19 -28.18 -21.73
C GLY A 479 15.55 -28.01 -21.03
N LYS A 480 15.89 -26.82 -20.54
CA LYS A 480 17.16 -26.52 -19.83
C LYS A 480 16.99 -26.63 -18.31
N LYS A 481 18.09 -26.77 -17.56
CA LYS A 481 18.05 -26.72 -16.08
C LYS A 481 17.63 -25.33 -15.60
N PHE A 482 16.79 -25.25 -14.57
CA PHE A 482 16.23 -24.00 -14.03
C PHE A 482 17.31 -22.91 -13.82
N LYS A 483 18.47 -23.26 -13.23
CA LYS A 483 19.61 -22.33 -13.04
C LYS A 483 20.24 -21.72 -14.28
N LYS A 484 20.00 -22.29 -15.46
CA LYS A 484 20.58 -21.83 -16.73
C LYS A 484 19.54 -21.17 -17.64
N CYS A 485 18.29 -21.08 -17.18
CA CYS A 485 17.19 -20.53 -17.95
C CYS A 485 16.62 -19.29 -17.27
N CYS A 486 15.91 -19.47 -16.16
CA CYS A 486 15.14 -18.40 -15.50
C CYS A 486 15.78 -17.92 -14.18
N LEU A 487 17.02 -18.32 -13.92
CA LEU A 487 17.77 -17.99 -12.69
C LEU A 487 19.08 -17.23 -13.00
N ASN A 488 19.26 -16.81 -14.26
CA ASN A 488 20.39 -16.03 -14.74
C ASN A 488 19.89 -14.73 -15.36
#